data_AF-A0A954HT32-F1
#
_entry.id   AF-A0A954HT32-F1
#
_cell.length_a   1.000
_cell.length_b   1.000
_cell.length_c   1.000
_cell.angle_alpha   90.00
_cell.angle_beta   90.00
_cell.angle_gamma   90.00
#
_symmetry.space_group_name_H-M   'P 1'
#
loop_
_entity.id
_entity.type
_entity.pdbx_description
1 polymer ?
#
loop_
_entity_poly.entity_id
_entity_poly.type
_entity_poly.pdbx_seq_one_letter_code
_entity_poly.pdbx_strand_id
1 'polypeptide(L)'
;DNFRPGRPEDSNHVRRIRVQMTGQASYECLCRFLDGLHGLPRLTQVSRMMIEPATAAGTYPIEMEISIFFAADNAKEEHAKVAQR
;
A
#
# COMPACT_ATOMS: atom_id res chain seq x y z
N ASP A 1 15.70 7.71 -5.13
CA ASP A 1 14.37 7.33 -4.64
C ASP A 1 14.39 7.05 -3.16
N ASN A 2 13.29 7.33 -2.46
CA ASN A 2 13.18 7.21 -1.01
C ASN A 2 11.95 6.34 -0.70
N PHE A 3 12.20 5.16 -0.14
CA PHE A 3 11.18 4.20 0.27
C PHE A 3 11.15 4.13 1.78
N ARG A 4 9.99 4.42 2.38
CA ARG A 4 9.82 4.47 3.84
C ARG A 4 8.63 3.60 4.24
N PRO A 5 8.87 2.34 4.65
CA PRO A 5 7.83 1.56 5.29
C PRO A 5 7.56 2.17 6.67
N GLY A 6 6.31 2.49 6.93
CA GLY A 6 5.83 2.86 8.25
C GLY A 6 5.83 1.67 9.19
N ARG A 7 5.62 1.94 10.49
CA ARG A 7 5.40 0.88 11.46
C ARG A 7 4.03 0.23 11.21
N PRO A 8 3.89 -1.09 11.45
CA PRO A 8 2.57 -1.71 11.46
C PRO A 8 1.67 -1.02 12.46
N GLU A 9 0.47 -0.68 12.02
CA GLU A 9 -0.61 -0.13 12.85
C GLU A 9 -1.64 -1.24 13.03
N ASP A 10 -1.79 -1.71 14.26
CA ASP A 10 -2.81 -2.71 14.60
C ASP A 10 -4.16 -2.01 14.84
N SER A 11 -5.22 -2.56 14.27
CA SER A 11 -6.60 -2.30 14.64
C SER A 11 -7.24 -3.58 15.15
N ASN A 12 -8.46 -3.50 15.68
CA ASN A 12 -9.16 -4.66 16.25
C ASN A 12 -9.32 -5.83 15.25
N HIS A 13 -9.37 -5.55 13.94
CA HIS A 13 -9.66 -6.58 12.92
C HIS A 13 -8.54 -6.78 11.91
N VAL A 14 -7.72 -5.75 11.66
CA VAL A 14 -6.64 -5.80 10.65
C VAL A 14 -5.38 -5.11 11.14
N ARG A 15 -4.24 -5.61 10.67
CA ARG A 15 -2.95 -4.93 10.78
C ARG A 15 -2.68 -4.21 9.46
N ARG A 16 -2.34 -2.92 9.51
CA ARG A 16 -2.05 -2.09 8.35
C ARG A 16 -0.58 -1.68 8.33
N ILE A 17 0.07 -1.80 7.18
CA ILE A 17 1.38 -1.19 6.94
C ILE A 17 1.18 -0.06 5.93
N ARG A 18 1.48 1.18 6.36
CA ARG A 18 1.57 2.33 5.45
C ARG A 18 2.97 2.39 4.87
N VAL A 19 3.09 2.63 3.58
CA VAL A 19 4.37 2.76 2.89
C VAL A 19 4.33 4.07 2.10
N GLN A 20 5.29 4.93 2.39
CA GLN A 20 5.48 6.18 1.66
C GLN A 20 6.65 6.02 0.70
N MET A 21 6.46 6.47 -0.53
CA MET A 21 7.47 6.43 -1.57
C MET A 21 7.52 7.74 -2.34
N THR A 22 8.74 8.19 -2.60
CA THR A 22 8.99 9.27 -3.55
C THR A 22 10.02 8.82 -4.58
N GLY A 23 9.84 9.23 -5.82
CA GLY A 23 10.73 8.86 -6.91
C GLY A 23 10.41 9.56 -8.21
N GLN A 24 11.03 9.07 -9.29
CA GLN A 24 10.74 9.49 -10.66
C GLN A 24 10.33 8.26 -11.46
N ALA A 25 9.26 8.35 -12.24
CA ALA A 25 8.83 7.25 -13.11
C ALA A 25 8.32 7.77 -14.45
N SER A 26 8.51 6.99 -15.52
CA SER A 26 7.74 7.22 -16.74
C SER A 26 6.27 6.82 -16.52
N TYR A 27 5.38 7.34 -17.37
CA TYR A 27 3.96 6.97 -17.32
C TYR A 27 3.77 5.45 -17.41
N GLU A 28 4.45 4.79 -18.34
CA GLU A 28 4.36 3.34 -18.53
C GLU A 28 4.81 2.57 -17.28
N CYS A 29 5.95 2.95 -16.69
CA CYS A 29 6.43 2.32 -15.46
C CYS A 29 5.45 2.52 -14.30
N LEU A 30 4.83 3.71 -14.20
CA LEU A 30 3.86 4.01 -13.16
C LEU A 30 2.59 3.17 -13.31
N CYS A 31 2.05 3.02 -14.53
CA CYS A 31 0.90 2.16 -14.79
C CYS A 31 1.19 0.70 -14.43
N ARG A 32 2.32 0.14 -14.90
CA ARG A 32 2.72 -1.23 -14.56
C ARG A 32 2.89 -1.45 -13.07
N PHE A 33 3.40 -0.46 -12.35
CA PHE A 33 3.53 -0.52 -10.90
C PHE A 33 2.15 -0.57 -10.21
N LEU A 34 1.20 0.27 -10.63
CA LEU A 34 -0.16 0.28 -10.09
C LEU A 34 -0.91 -1.03 -10.41
N ASP A 35 -0.74 -1.55 -11.62
CA ASP A 35 -1.30 -2.86 -12.01
C ASP A 35 -0.71 -3.99 -11.15
N GLY A 36 0.62 -3.94 -10.91
CA GLY A 36 1.31 -4.88 -10.03
C GLY A 36 0.80 -4.83 -8.59
N LEU A 37 0.54 -3.63 -8.05
CA LEU A 37 -0.07 -3.46 -6.73
C LEU A 37 -1.47 -4.07 -6.68
N HIS A 38 -2.31 -3.79 -7.68
CA HIS A 38 -3.65 -4.34 -7.77
C HIS A 38 -3.67 -5.88 -7.91
N GLY A 39 -2.63 -6.44 -8.55
CA GLY A 39 -2.45 -7.88 -8.70
C GLY A 39 -1.95 -8.63 -7.46
N LEU A 40 -1.63 -7.93 -6.37
CA LEU A 40 -1.15 -8.59 -5.15
C LEU A 40 -2.26 -9.44 -4.51
N PRO A 41 -1.93 -10.62 -3.94
CA PRO A 41 -2.88 -11.48 -3.23
C PRO A 41 -3.18 -10.93 -1.82
N ARG A 42 -3.33 -9.62 -1.70
CA ARG A 42 -3.54 -8.87 -0.46
C ARG A 42 -4.41 -7.67 -0.78
N LEU A 43 -5.20 -7.25 0.21
CA LEU A 43 -5.87 -5.96 0.11
C LEU A 43 -4.82 -4.85 0.17
N THR A 44 -4.76 -4.06 -0.90
CA THR A 44 -3.92 -2.87 -0.99
C THR A 44 -4.75 -1.65 -1.33
N GLN A 45 -4.40 -0.51 -0.76
CA GLN A 45 -5.06 0.76 -1.02
C GLN A 45 -4.02 1.82 -1.31
N VAL A 46 -4.17 2.56 -2.41
CA VAL A 46 -3.41 3.80 -2.63
C VAL A 46 -4.15 4.91 -1.89
N SER A 47 -3.58 5.42 -0.79
CA SER A 47 -4.23 6.46 0.04
C SER A 47 -3.92 7.87 -0.44
N ARG A 48 -2.75 8.06 -1.06
CA ARG A 48 -2.35 9.34 -1.66
C ARG A 48 -1.47 9.09 -2.88
N MET A 49 -1.70 9.88 -3.92
CA MET A 49 -0.85 9.89 -5.10
C MET A 49 -0.76 11.32 -5.63
N MET A 50 0.46 11.83 -5.75
CA MET A 50 0.77 13.10 -6.39
C MET A 50 1.77 12.84 -7.50
N ILE A 51 1.49 13.41 -8.68
CA ILE A 51 2.34 13.34 -9.85
C ILE A 51 2.59 14.79 -10.27
N GLU A 52 3.85 15.19 -10.30
CA GLU A 52 4.24 16.52 -10.78
C GLU A 52 4.53 16.51 -12.28
N PRO A 53 4.51 17.68 -12.95
CA PRO A 53 4.92 17.77 -14.35
C PRO A 53 6.30 17.18 -14.60
N ALA A 54 6.51 16.66 -15.81
CA ALA A 54 7.77 16.03 -16.17
C ALA A 54 8.95 17.00 -16.02
N THR A 55 9.96 16.58 -15.27
CA THR A 55 11.19 17.37 -15.04
C THR A 55 12.25 17.11 -16.12
N ALA A 56 12.18 15.95 -16.77
CA ALA A 56 13.04 15.52 -17.87
C ALA A 56 12.30 14.48 -18.74
N ALA A 57 12.76 14.28 -19.98
CA ALA A 57 12.45 13.21 -20.94
C ALA A 57 11.35 12.18 -20.58
N GLY A 58 10.11 12.62 -20.33
CA GLY A 58 8.98 11.73 -20.03
C GLY A 58 9.01 11.05 -18.65
N THR A 59 9.80 11.54 -17.70
CA THR A 59 9.80 11.09 -16.30
C THR A 59 9.13 12.11 -15.40
N TYR A 60 8.25 11.63 -14.53
CA TYR A 60 7.42 12.42 -13.63
C TYR A 60 7.86 12.20 -12.18
N PRO A 61 8.08 13.27 -11.41
CA PRO A 61 8.20 13.16 -9.95
C PRO A 61 6.89 12.62 -9.36
N ILE A 62 7.02 11.64 -8.49
CA ILE A 62 5.89 11.02 -7.79
C ILE A 62 6.10 11.05 -6.28
N GLU A 63 5.02 11.32 -5.56
CA GLU A 63 4.86 11.02 -4.14
C GLU A 63 3.63 10.13 -3.99
N MET A 64 3.80 8.98 -3.35
CA MET A 64 2.72 8.03 -3.15
C MET A 64 2.73 7.48 -1.74
N GLU A 65 1.54 7.26 -1.20
CA GLU A 65 1.31 6.48 0.00
C GLU A 65 0.40 5.30 -0.33
N ILE A 66 0.84 4.10 0.04
CA ILE A 66 0.06 2.88 -0.07
C ILE A 66 -0.14 2.26 1.31
N SER A 67 -1.27 1.61 1.51
CA SER A 67 -1.59 0.81 2.68
C SER A 67 -1.74 -0.64 2.27
N ILE A 68 -1.03 -1.54 2.95
CA ILE A 68 -1.13 -2.99 2.78
C ILE A 68 -1.76 -3.57 4.04
N PHE A 69 -2.81 -4.37 3.88
CA PHE A 69 -3.56 -4.93 5.00
C PHE A 69 -3.26 -6.42 5.21
N PHE A 70 -3.14 -6.79 6.48
CA PHE A 70 -2.90 -8.14 6.97
C PHE A 70 -4.01 -8.49 7.97
N ALA A 71 -4.30 -9.79 8.10
CA ALA A 71 -5.13 -10.27 9.20
C ALA A 71 -4.44 -9.94 10.53
N ALA A 72 -5.19 -9.42 11.50
CA ALA A 72 -4.67 -9.27 12.85
C ALA A 72 -4.48 -10.66 13.48
N ASP A 73 -3.41 -10.84 14.26
CA ASP A 73 -3.13 -12.12 14.94
C ASP A 73 -4.29 -12.52 15.90
N ASN A 74 -5.04 -11.54 16.39
CA ASN A 74 -6.20 -11.70 17.27
C ASN A 74 -7.48 -12.15 16.54
N ALA A 75 -7.54 -12.11 15.20
CA ALA A 75 -8.73 -12.51 14.44
C ALA A 75 -9.06 -14.01 14.61
N LYS A 76 -8.07 -14.83 15.00
CA LYS A 76 -8.28 -16.24 15.32
C LYS A 76 -9.09 -16.45 16.62
N GLU A 77 -9.01 -15.53 17.58
CA GLU A 77 -9.71 -15.68 18.86
C GLU A 77 -11.20 -15.33 18.79
N GLU A 78 -11.60 -14.40 17.91
CA GLU A 78 -13.02 -14.05 17.73
C GLU A 78 -13.80 -15.13 16.96
N HIS A 79 -13.20 -15.73 15.92
CA HIS A 79 -13.84 -16.84 15.19
C HIS A 79 -14.01 -18.10 16.04
N ALA A 80 -13.10 -18.37 16.99
CA ALA A 80 -13.22 -19.48 17.92
C ALA A 80 -14.41 -19.32 18.90
N LYS A 81 -14.75 -18.08 19.28
CA LYS A 81 -15.87 -17.80 20.19
C LYS A 81 -17.24 -17.84 19.50
N VAL A 82 -17.31 -17.54 18.20
CA VAL A 82 -18.57 -17.64 17.42
C VAL A 82 -18.92 -19.10 17.11
N ALA A 83 -17.93 -19.98 16.92
CA ALA A 83 -18.16 -21.40 16.65
C ALA A 83 -18.55 -22.25 17.88
N GLN A 84 -18.57 -21.65 19.09
CA GLN A 84 -18.92 -22.31 20.35
C GLN A 84 -20.28 -21.86 20.92
N ARG A 85 -21.10 -21.16 20.13
CA ARG A 85 -22.46 -20.75 20.50
C ARG A 85 -23.51 -21.48 19.68
#